data_AF-A0A957VPI6-F1
#
_entry.id   AF-A0A957VPI6-F1
#
_cell.length_a   1.000
_cell.length_b   1.000
_cell.length_c   1.000
_cell.angle_alpha   90.00
_cell.angle_beta   90.00
_cell.angle_gamma   90.00
#
_symmetry.space_group_name_H-M   'P 1'
#
loop_
_entity.id
_entity.type
_entity.pdbx_description
1 polymer ?
#
loop_
_entity_poly.entity_id
_entity_poly.type
_entity_poly.pdbx_seq_one_letter_code
_entity_poly.pdbx_strand_id
1 'polypeptide(L)'
;MTDEPTFIPRPAQEAILAYEGGPMGVSAVPGSGKTFTLSLLAARLVEKLAARGRLDDREVLVVTFTNSAVENFRSRIAQFVRKERGLLAGVGYRV
;
A
#
# COMPACT_ATOMS: atom_id res chain seq x y z
N MET A 1 10.95 -17.32 -17.61
CA MET A 1 9.97 -16.42 -18.25
C MET A 1 9.54 -15.41 -17.19
N THR A 2 10.27 -14.31 -17.07
CA THR A 2 10.07 -13.31 -16.01
C THR A 2 8.88 -12.45 -16.37
N ASP A 3 7.78 -12.63 -15.65
CA ASP A 3 6.57 -11.84 -15.82
C ASP A 3 6.75 -10.50 -15.09
N GLU A 4 7.43 -9.54 -15.73
CA GLU A 4 7.40 -8.14 -15.27
C GLU A 4 6.12 -7.46 -15.77
N PRO A 5 5.39 -6.81 -14.88
CA PRO A 5 4.94 -5.47 -15.14
C PRO A 5 5.65 -4.59 -14.12
N THR A 6 6.87 -4.16 -14.43
CA THR A 6 7.58 -3.27 -13.51
C THR A 6 6.94 -1.91 -13.61
N PHE A 7 5.99 -1.69 -12.72
CA PHE A 7 5.60 -0.36 -12.33
C PHE A 7 6.89 0.41 -12.01
N ILE A 8 7.26 1.33 -12.90
CA ILE A 8 8.39 2.24 -12.69
C ILE A 8 7.79 3.50 -12.03
N PRO A 9 7.96 3.68 -10.70
CA PRO A 9 7.47 4.86 -10.02
C PRO A 9 8.14 6.13 -10.56
N ARG A 10 7.38 7.20 -10.71
CA ARG A 10 7.97 8.54 -10.93
C ARG A 10 8.65 9.01 -9.64
N PRO A 11 9.56 10.01 -9.68
CA PRO A 11 10.30 10.46 -8.50
C PRO A 11 9.43 10.80 -7.28
N ALA A 12 8.27 11.42 -7.49
CA ALA A 12 7.34 11.71 -6.40
C ALA A 12 6.71 10.44 -5.78
N GLN A 13 6.48 9.41 -6.58
CA GLN A 13 5.97 8.12 -6.10
C GLN A 13 7.07 7.33 -5.40
N GLU A 14 8.31 7.39 -5.88
CA GLU A 14 9.48 6.82 -5.20
C GLU A 14 9.63 7.40 -3.80
N ALA A 15 9.53 8.72 -3.66
CA ALA A 15 9.59 9.39 -2.35
C ALA A 15 8.49 8.93 -1.39
N ILE A 16 7.26 8.73 -1.89
CA ILE A 16 6.15 8.18 -1.08
C ILE A 16 6.44 6.74 -0.67
N LEU A 17 6.96 5.92 -1.59
CA LEU A 17 7.24 4.50 -1.36
C LEU A 17 8.48 4.26 -0.47
N ALA A 18 9.36 5.26 -0.35
CA ALA A 18 10.49 5.29 0.56
C ALA A 18 10.11 5.68 2.00
N TYR A 19 8.82 5.88 2.30
CA TYR A 19 8.36 6.22 3.65
C TYR A 19 8.79 5.18 4.71
N GLU A 20 9.39 5.69 5.79
CA GLU A 20 9.90 4.87 6.90
C GLU A 20 9.20 5.17 8.24
N GLY A 21 8.58 6.33 8.39
CA GLY A 21 7.91 6.75 9.62
C GLY A 21 7.73 8.27 9.69
N GLY A 22 7.05 8.73 10.74
CA GLY A 22 6.77 10.15 10.96
C GLY A 22 5.64 10.72 10.09
N PRO A 23 5.32 12.01 10.20
CA PRO A 23 4.31 12.64 9.36
C PRO A 23 4.82 12.84 7.92
N MET A 24 3.98 12.55 6.93
CA MET A 24 4.25 12.81 5.51
C MET A 24 3.01 13.44 4.86
N GLY A 25 3.19 14.51 4.09
CA GLY A 25 2.14 15.13 3.29
C GLY A 25 2.35 14.88 1.79
N VAL A 26 1.27 14.55 1.07
CA VAL A 26 1.30 14.30 -0.37
C VAL A 26 0.29 15.22 -1.08
N SER A 27 0.77 16.15 -1.91
CA SER A 27 -0.09 17.12 -2.61
C SER A 27 -1.05 16.45 -3.60
N ALA A 28 -2.34 16.79 -3.53
CA ALA A 28 -3.45 16.21 -4.28
C ALA A 28 -3.71 16.88 -5.64
N VAL A 29 -3.21 16.26 -6.72
CA VAL A 29 -3.61 16.61 -8.10
C VAL A 29 -4.44 15.46 -8.70
N PRO A 30 -5.60 15.74 -9.33
CA PRO A 30 -6.40 14.72 -10.02
C PRO A 30 -5.57 13.89 -11.00
N GLY A 31 -5.83 12.59 -11.08
CA GLY A 31 -5.13 11.68 -12.00
C GLY A 31 -3.66 11.36 -11.66
N SER A 32 -3.11 11.90 -10.57
CA SER A 32 -1.68 11.70 -10.21
C SER A 32 -1.30 10.28 -9.75
N GLY A 33 -2.26 9.34 -9.68
CA GLY A 33 -2.00 7.95 -9.31
C GLY A 33 -1.84 7.68 -7.81
N LYS A 34 -2.44 8.52 -6.95
CA LYS A 34 -2.28 8.40 -5.49
C LYS A 34 -2.89 7.14 -4.92
N THR A 35 -4.09 6.78 -5.35
CA THR A 35 -4.75 5.56 -4.88
C THR A 35 -3.86 4.34 -5.12
N PHE A 36 -3.27 4.23 -6.32
CA PHE A 36 -2.30 3.17 -6.62
C PHE A 36 -1.07 3.24 -5.69
N THR A 37 -0.44 4.41 -5.61
CA THR A 37 0.81 4.59 -4.85
C THR A 37 0.63 4.34 -3.35
N LEU A 38 -0.49 4.81 -2.78
CA LEU A 38 -0.82 4.62 -1.36
C LEU A 38 -1.26 3.18 -1.07
N SER A 39 -1.99 2.51 -1.97
CA SER A 39 -2.25 1.06 -1.84
C SER A 39 -0.95 0.25 -1.85
N LEU A 40 0.00 0.60 -2.71
CA LEU A 40 1.29 -0.07 -2.78
C LEU A 40 2.13 0.21 -1.52
N LEU A 41 2.13 1.46 -1.04
CA LEU A 41 2.79 1.80 0.22
C LEU A 41 2.19 1.00 1.39
N ALA A 42 0.86 0.92 1.49
CA ALA A 42 0.20 0.14 2.53
C ALA A 42 0.63 -1.32 2.49
N ALA A 43 0.65 -1.96 1.31
CA ALA A 43 1.15 -3.32 1.15
C ALA A 43 2.61 -3.47 1.63
N ARG A 44 3.52 -2.55 1.24
CA ARG A 44 4.91 -2.55 1.71
C ARG A 44 5.04 -2.39 3.22
N LEU A 45 4.18 -1.58 3.84
CA LEU A 45 4.17 -1.41 5.30
C LEU A 45 3.71 -2.69 6.00
N VAL A 46 2.68 -3.37 5.50
CA VAL A 46 2.26 -4.69 5.99
C VAL A 46 3.41 -5.69 5.90
N GLU A 47 4.12 -5.73 4.77
CA GLU A 47 5.29 -6.59 4.60
C GLU A 47 6.39 -6.27 5.61
N LYS A 48 6.68 -4.99 5.84
CA LYS A 48 7.65 -4.57 6.86
C LYS A 48 7.23 -5.03 8.26
N LEU A 49 5.93 -5.03 8.58
CA LEU A 49 5.41 -5.58 9.84
C LEU A 49 5.59 -7.11 9.90
N ALA A 50 5.23 -7.81 8.83
CA ALA A 50 5.37 -9.26 8.71
C ALA A 50 6.83 -9.71 8.88
N ALA A 51 7.76 -9.08 8.17
CA ALA A 51 9.20 -9.37 8.24
C ALA A 51 9.79 -9.15 9.62
N ARG A 52 9.16 -8.30 10.45
CA ARG A 52 9.56 -8.03 11.84
C ARG A 52 8.80 -8.88 12.86
N GLY A 53 7.90 -9.77 12.42
CA GLY A 53 7.05 -10.58 13.31
C GLY A 53 6.03 -9.75 14.11
N ARG A 54 5.52 -8.67 13.51
CA ARG A 54 4.70 -7.64 14.20
C ARG A 54 3.25 -7.56 13.72
N LEU A 55 2.76 -8.59 13.04
CA LEU A 55 1.38 -8.59 12.55
C LEU A 55 0.36 -8.78 13.69
N ASP A 56 0.80 -9.32 14.83
CA ASP A 56 -0.08 -9.61 15.97
C ASP A 56 -0.29 -8.38 16.88
N ASP A 57 0.65 -7.42 16.87
CA ASP A 57 0.59 -6.20 17.70
C ASP A 57 0.38 -4.90 16.90
N ARG A 58 0.50 -4.95 15.56
CA ARG A 58 0.39 -3.77 14.69
C ARG A 58 -0.33 -4.06 13.39
N GLU A 59 -0.97 -3.01 12.87
CA GLU A 59 -1.61 -3.00 11.58
C GLU A 59 -1.43 -1.67 10.85
N VAL A 60 -1.65 -1.67 9.54
CA VAL A 60 -1.73 -0.48 8.70
C VAL A 60 -3.20 -0.06 8.57
N LEU A 61 -3.57 1.11 9.08
CA LEU A 61 -4.92 1.67 8.93
C LEU A 61 -4.97 2.67 7.77
N VAL A 62 -5.87 2.43 6.83
CA VAL A 62 -6.17 3.33 5.71
C VAL A 62 -7.54 3.94 5.94
N VAL A 63 -7.63 5.27 6.05
CA VAL A 63 -8.91 5.97 6.25
C VAL A 63 -9.21 6.81 5.01
N THR A 64 -10.46 6.75 4.55
CA THR A 64 -10.93 7.53 3.40
C THR A 64 -12.39 7.96 3.58
N PHE A 65 -12.84 8.90 2.75
CA PHE A 65 -14.13 9.56 2.93
C PHE A 65 -15.33 8.74 2.43
N THR A 66 -15.15 7.91 1.40
CA THR A 66 -16.26 7.21 0.75
C THR A 66 -16.10 5.69 0.80
N ASN A 67 -17.22 4.97 0.88
CA ASN A 67 -17.24 3.51 0.79
C ASN A 67 -16.66 3.01 -0.55
N SER A 68 -16.88 3.75 -1.64
CA SER A 68 -16.28 3.42 -2.94
C SER A 68 -14.75 3.50 -2.90
N ALA A 69 -14.18 4.43 -2.16
CA ALA A 69 -12.73 4.51 -1.98
C ALA A 69 -12.22 3.37 -1.08
N VAL A 70 -12.98 2.99 -0.04
CA VAL A 70 -12.67 1.82 0.82
C VAL A 70 -12.51 0.56 -0.02
N GLU A 71 -13.49 0.23 -0.86
CA GLU A 71 -13.43 -0.98 -1.70
C GLU A 71 -12.28 -0.93 -2.72
N ASN A 72 -11.99 0.25 -3.27
CA ASN A 72 -10.85 0.45 -4.16
C ASN A 72 -9.50 0.18 -3.46
N PHE A 73 -9.32 0.69 -2.24
CA PHE A 73 -8.11 0.44 -1.45
C PHE A 73 -8.02 -1.03 -1.06
N ARG A 74 -9.10 -1.61 -0.54
CA ARG A 74 -9.17 -3.02 -0.11
C ARG A 74 -8.78 -3.98 -1.24
N SER A 75 -9.36 -3.79 -2.42
CA SER A 75 -9.10 -4.63 -3.60
C SER A 75 -7.64 -4.53 -4.06
N ARG A 76 -7.10 -3.30 -4.14
CA ARG A 76 -5.71 -3.06 -4.60
C ARG A 76 -4.68 -3.57 -3.62
N ILE A 77 -4.84 -3.29 -2.32
CA ILE A 77 -3.92 -3.77 -1.28
C ILE A 77 -3.92 -5.30 -1.27
N ALA A 78 -5.11 -5.93 -1.32
CA ALA A 78 -5.22 -7.38 -1.41
C ALA A 78 -4.51 -7.95 -2.66
N GLN A 79 -4.58 -7.26 -3.80
CA GLN A 79 -3.87 -7.66 -5.01
C GLN A 79 -2.34 -7.62 -4.81
N PHE A 80 -1.79 -6.54 -4.26
CA PHE A 80 -0.35 -6.40 -4.04
C PHE A 80 0.17 -7.43 -3.04
N VAL A 81 -0.49 -7.54 -1.89
CA VAL A 81 -0.13 -8.47 -0.81
C VAL A 81 -0.13 -9.93 -1.28
N ARG A 82 -1.10 -10.32 -2.12
CA ARG A 82 -1.13 -11.67 -2.74
C ARG A 82 -0.08 -11.86 -3.81
N LYS A 83 0.02 -10.92 -4.76
CA LYS A 83 0.87 -11.05 -5.95
C LYS A 83 2.35 -11.03 -5.60
N GLU A 84 2.75 -10.17 -4.66
CA GLU A 84 4.15 -9.94 -4.41
C GLU A 84 4.73 -10.95 -3.41
N ARG A 85 3.94 -11.45 -2.43
CA ARG A 85 4.55 -12.11 -1.25
C ARG A 85 3.74 -13.25 -0.59
N GLY A 86 2.61 -13.70 -1.16
CA GLY A 86 1.87 -14.88 -0.67
C GLY A 86 1.10 -14.71 0.65
N LEU A 87 0.92 -13.47 1.10
CA LEU A 87 0.14 -13.15 2.30
C LEU A 87 -1.37 -13.22 2.00
N LEU A 88 -2.17 -13.58 3.01
CA LEU A 88 -3.62 -13.59 2.91
C LEU A 88 -4.18 -12.16 2.87
N ALA A 89 -5.17 -11.94 2.00
CA ALA A 89 -5.87 -10.66 1.95
C ALA A 89 -6.57 -10.37 3.29
N GLY A 90 -6.50 -9.13 3.76
CA GLY A 90 -7.07 -8.71 5.05
C GLY A 90 -6.19 -8.95 6.27
N VAL A 91 -4.97 -9.48 6.12
CA VAL A 91 -4.02 -9.62 7.23
C VAL A 91 -3.11 -8.40 7.30
N GLY A 92 -2.94 -7.84 8.51
CA GLY A 92 -1.99 -6.76 8.80
C GLY A 92 -2.42 -5.35 8.35
N TYR A 93 -3.61 -5.21 7.76
CA TYR A 93 -4.17 -3.91 7.39
C TYR A 93 -5.68 -3.86 7.55
N ARG A 94 -6.20 -2.64 7.72
CA ARG A 94 -7.62 -2.30 7.69
C ARG A 94 -7.84 -1.08 6.82
N VAL A 95 -8.99 -1.06 6.15
CA VAL A 95 -9.47 0.06 5.32
C VAL A 95 -10.85 0.46 5.82
#